data_AF-A0A522B024-F1
#
_entry.id   AF-A0A522B024-F1
#
_cell.length_a   1.000
_cell.length_b   1.000
_cell.length_c   1.000
_cell.angle_alpha   90.00
_cell.angle_beta   90.00
_cell.angle_gamma   90.00
#
_symmetry.space_group_name_H-M   'P 1'
#
loop_
_entity.id
_entity.type
_entity.pdbx_description
1 polymer ?
#
loop_
_entity_poly.entity_id
_entity_poly.type
_entity_poly.pdbx_seq_one_letter_code
_entity_poly.pdbx_strand_id
1 'polypeptide(L)'
;MRRRTIPVLLFAFGGLVFWAVPVQAVERGPVVQAAEQSRDPAQAYLSITPRMSKKEVHQLMGKPSQSTDTLWIYAYDDGTIVEVTFSKQRQVTQVVNYKKKPKK
;
A
#
# COMPACT_ATOMS: atom_id res chain seq x y z
N MET A 1 65.08 0.00 -31.02
CA MET A 1 63.84 0.56 -30.43
C MET A 1 62.99 -0.59 -29.89
N ARG A 2 62.63 -0.52 -28.61
CA ARG A 2 61.88 -1.55 -27.85
C ARG A 2 60.38 -1.31 -27.98
N ARG A 3 59.57 -2.35 -28.21
CA ARG A 3 58.27 -2.52 -27.54
C ARG A 3 58.11 -3.98 -27.15
N ARG A 4 58.21 -4.20 -25.84
CA ARG A 4 58.15 -5.49 -25.15
C ARG A 4 56.68 -5.79 -24.84
N THR A 5 56.23 -6.98 -25.22
CA THR A 5 55.00 -7.61 -24.78
C THR A 5 55.07 -7.83 -23.27
N ILE A 6 54.06 -7.40 -22.52
CA ILE A 6 53.96 -7.58 -21.07
C ILE A 6 53.01 -8.76 -20.82
N PRO A 7 53.48 -9.89 -20.25
CA PRO A 7 52.61 -10.89 -19.66
C PRO A 7 52.28 -10.48 -18.23
N VAL A 8 51.00 -10.22 -17.93
CA VAL A 8 50.55 -10.04 -16.54
C VAL A 8 50.11 -11.38 -16.01
N LEU A 9 51.00 -11.97 -15.21
CA LEU A 9 50.77 -13.11 -14.35
C LEU A 9 50.60 -12.55 -12.93
N LEU A 10 49.40 -12.61 -12.35
CA LEU A 10 49.16 -12.22 -10.96
C LEU A 10 48.35 -13.28 -10.23
N PHE A 11 49.12 -14.12 -9.53
CA PHE A 11 48.97 -14.61 -8.15
C PHE A 11 47.57 -14.83 -7.57
N ALA A 12 47.35 -16.09 -7.18
CA ALA A 12 46.37 -16.53 -6.22
C ALA A 12 46.77 -16.18 -4.78
N PHE A 13 45.80 -15.65 -4.02
CA PHE A 13 45.63 -15.75 -2.56
C PHE A 13 44.12 -15.55 -2.37
N GLY A 14 43.33 -16.49 -1.85
CA GLY A 14 43.51 -17.17 -0.58
C GLY A 14 42.38 -16.69 0.33
N GLY A 15 41.31 -17.48 0.42
CA GLY A 15 40.33 -17.45 1.51
C GLY A 15 39.35 -16.28 1.56
N LEU A 16 38.11 -16.51 1.14
CA LEU A 16 36.95 -15.93 1.80
C LEU A 16 35.76 -16.86 1.67
N VAL A 17 35.17 -17.11 2.83
CA VAL A 17 34.11 -18.07 3.14
C VAL A 17 32.87 -17.77 2.29
N PHE A 18 32.41 -18.77 1.54
CA PHE A 18 31.11 -18.74 0.88
C PHE A 18 30.01 -18.75 1.95
N TRP A 19 29.44 -17.59 2.25
CA TRP A 19 28.10 -17.54 2.80
C TRP A 19 27.14 -17.87 1.67
N ALA A 20 26.37 -18.95 1.83
CA ALA A 20 25.37 -19.38 0.89
C ALA A 20 24.35 -18.26 0.66
N VAL A 21 24.43 -17.62 -0.51
CA VAL A 21 23.32 -16.83 -1.02
C VAL A 21 22.32 -17.83 -1.60
N PRO A 22 21.09 -17.95 -1.06
CA PRO A 22 20.08 -18.69 -1.79
C PRO A 22 19.83 -17.98 -3.11
N VAL A 23 20.20 -18.65 -4.19
CA VAL A 23 19.73 -18.42 -5.55
C VAL A 23 18.20 -18.34 -5.48
N GLN A 24 17.66 -17.12 -5.54
CA GLN A 24 16.26 -16.96 -5.90
C GLN A 24 16.20 -17.05 -7.42
N ALA A 25 15.64 -18.16 -7.87
CA ALA A 25 15.28 -18.40 -9.24
C ALA A 25 14.49 -17.20 -9.79
N VAL A 26 14.90 -16.78 -10.97
CA VAL A 26 14.26 -15.78 -11.81
C VAL A 26 12.77 -16.09 -12.00
N GLU A 27 11.91 -15.13 -11.66
CA GLU A 27 10.71 -14.86 -12.44
C GLU A 27 10.58 -13.34 -12.65
N ARG A 28 10.50 -12.97 -13.93
CA ARG A 28 10.32 -11.60 -14.39
C ARG A 28 8.85 -11.23 -14.22
N GLY A 29 8.55 -10.41 -13.22
CA GLY A 29 7.29 -9.68 -13.12
C GLY A 29 7.39 -8.58 -12.06
N PRO A 30 7.19 -7.29 -12.39
CA PRO A 30 7.06 -6.27 -11.36
C PRO A 30 5.63 -6.30 -10.82
N VAL A 31 5.48 -6.06 -9.51
CA VAL A 31 4.20 -5.88 -8.79
C VAL A 31 3.45 -7.22 -8.61
N VAL A 32 3.38 -7.81 -7.42
CA VAL A 32 2.41 -7.44 -6.36
C VAL A 32 3.00 -7.77 -4.99
N GLN A 33 3.71 -6.84 -4.36
CA GLN A 33 4.11 -6.92 -2.95
C GLN A 33 3.17 -6.13 -2.01
N ALA A 34 1.95 -5.82 -2.45
CA ALA A 34 1.02 -4.99 -1.70
C ALA A 34 -0.42 -5.49 -1.82
N ALA A 35 -0.77 -6.64 -1.23
CA ALA A 35 -2.18 -6.98 -1.07
C ALA A 35 -2.51 -7.93 0.09
N GLU A 36 -1.54 -8.55 0.75
CA GLU A 36 -1.80 -9.31 2.00
C GLU A 36 -1.86 -8.40 3.23
N GLN A 37 -2.39 -7.20 3.03
CA GLN A 37 -2.78 -6.34 4.13
C GLN A 37 -4.05 -6.97 4.71
N SER A 38 -3.90 -7.74 5.79
CA SER A 38 -4.96 -8.04 6.75
C SER A 38 -5.57 -6.72 7.19
N ARG A 39 -6.50 -6.20 6.39
CA ARG A 39 -7.12 -4.90 6.59
C ARG A 39 -8.28 -5.16 7.53
N ASP A 40 -8.06 -4.84 8.79
CA ASP A 40 -9.15 -4.39 9.64
C ASP A 40 -10.12 -3.55 8.77
N PRO A 41 -11.40 -3.95 8.60
CA PRO A 41 -12.34 -3.20 7.77
C PRO A 41 -12.50 -1.75 8.26
N ALA A 42 -12.17 -1.50 9.54
CA ALA A 42 -12.08 -0.17 10.08
C ALA A 42 -10.96 0.66 9.46
N GLN A 43 -9.96 0.08 8.78
CA GLN A 43 -8.82 0.78 8.16
C GLN A 43 -8.92 0.87 6.62
N ALA A 44 -9.93 0.26 5.99
CA ALA A 44 -10.09 0.31 4.54
C ALA A 44 -10.19 1.74 4.00
N TYR A 45 -10.67 2.70 4.82
CA TYR A 45 -10.78 4.11 4.46
C TYR A 45 -9.44 4.79 4.13
N LEU A 46 -8.33 4.25 4.65
CA LEU A 46 -6.97 4.78 4.37
C LEU A 46 -6.59 4.65 2.90
N SER A 47 -7.29 3.78 2.16
CA SER A 47 -7.10 3.59 0.72
C SER A 47 -8.00 4.51 -0.13
N ILE A 48 -8.88 5.30 0.48
CA ILE A 48 -9.73 6.25 -0.26
C ILE A 48 -8.91 7.48 -0.63
N THR A 49 -8.94 7.83 -1.92
CA THR A 49 -8.29 9.03 -2.45
C THR A 49 -9.32 10.02 -2.99
N PRO A 50 -9.02 11.33 -3.03
CA PRO A 50 -9.86 12.29 -3.73
C PRO A 50 -10.07 11.87 -5.19
N ARG A 51 -11.25 12.21 -5.74
CA ARG A 51 -11.73 11.84 -7.09
C ARG A 51 -12.17 10.38 -7.27
N MET A 52 -11.95 9.51 -6.28
CA MET A 52 -12.51 8.16 -6.29
C MET A 52 -14.04 8.21 -6.40
N SER A 53 -14.63 7.32 -7.18
CA SER A 53 -16.08 7.29 -7.40
C SER A 53 -16.84 6.71 -6.21
N LYS A 54 -18.11 7.08 -6.05
CA LYS A 54 -19.02 6.43 -5.07
C LYS A 54 -19.03 4.90 -5.18
N LYS A 55 -18.89 4.35 -6.39
CA LYS A 55 -18.89 2.90 -6.63
C LYS A 55 -17.63 2.25 -6.05
N GLU A 56 -16.46 2.83 -6.31
CA GLU A 56 -15.17 2.33 -5.78
C GLU A 56 -15.16 2.40 -4.25
N VAL A 57 -15.64 3.50 -3.66
CA VAL A 57 -15.78 3.61 -2.20
C VAL A 57 -16.71 2.52 -1.66
N HIS A 58 -17.84 2.26 -2.32
CA HIS A 58 -18.77 1.21 -1.90
C HIS A 58 -18.16 -0.20 -1.99
N GLN A 59 -17.36 -0.47 -3.02
CA GLN A 59 -16.66 -1.75 -3.16
C GLN A 59 -15.60 -1.93 -2.08
N LEU A 60 -14.91 -0.85 -1.70
CA LEU A 60 -13.84 -0.87 -0.71
C LEU A 60 -14.37 -0.96 0.74
N MET A 61 -15.37 -0.16 1.05
CA MET A 61 -15.86 0.05 2.43
C MET A 61 -17.17 -0.68 2.71
N GLY A 62 -17.85 -1.19 1.68
CA GLY A 62 -19.18 -1.76 1.79
C GLY A 62 -20.27 -0.72 2.01
N LYS A 63 -21.35 -1.15 2.68
CA LYS A 63 -22.53 -0.34 2.93
C LYS A 63 -22.27 0.65 4.09
N PRO A 64 -22.50 1.95 3.89
CA PRO A 64 -22.37 2.93 4.96
C PRO A 64 -23.48 2.76 6.01
N SER A 65 -23.18 3.17 7.26
CA SER A 65 -24.14 3.20 8.36
C SER A 65 -25.22 4.25 8.12
N GLN A 66 -24.84 5.40 7.56
CA GLN A 66 -25.76 6.45 7.11
C GLN A 66 -25.30 7.01 5.77
N SER A 67 -26.23 7.32 4.88
CA SER A 67 -25.89 7.86 3.57
C SER A 67 -26.87 8.91 3.08
N THR A 68 -26.31 9.92 2.44
CA THR A 68 -26.99 10.93 1.63
C THR A 68 -26.34 11.00 0.24
N ASP A 69 -26.83 11.89 -0.61
CA ASP A 69 -26.26 12.11 -1.94
C ASP A 69 -24.83 12.67 -1.92
N THR A 70 -24.45 13.39 -0.88
CA THR A 70 -23.14 14.05 -0.79
C THR A 70 -22.30 13.61 0.39
N LEU A 71 -22.84 12.84 1.34
CA LEU A 71 -22.12 12.41 2.54
C LEU A 71 -22.48 10.97 2.90
N TRP A 72 -21.47 10.12 3.04
CA TRP A 72 -21.60 8.79 3.62
C TRP A 72 -20.84 8.71 4.94
N ILE A 73 -21.44 8.05 5.92
CA ILE A 73 -20.89 7.88 7.26
C ILE A 73 -20.78 6.39 7.55
N TYR A 74 -19.59 5.97 7.96
CA TYR A 74 -19.27 4.64 8.42
C TYR A 74 -18.96 4.69 9.90
N ALA A 75 -19.70 3.94 10.71
CA ALA A 75 -19.45 3.79 12.14
C ALA A 75 -19.04 2.35 12.42
N TYR A 76 -17.90 2.19 13.09
CA TYR A 76 -17.33 0.90 13.46
C TYR A 76 -17.54 0.63 14.96
N ASP A 77 -17.51 -0.64 15.34
CA ASP A 77 -17.78 -1.10 16.71
C ASP A 77 -16.75 -0.58 17.72
N ASP A 78 -15.52 -0.29 17.27
CA ASP A 78 -14.46 0.27 18.10
C ASP A 78 -14.65 1.77 18.40
N GLY A 79 -15.74 2.37 17.91
CA GLY A 79 -16.08 3.79 18.05
C GLY A 79 -15.44 4.69 16.99
N THR A 80 -14.72 4.14 16.01
CA THR A 80 -14.22 4.89 14.86
C THR A 80 -15.39 5.28 13.95
N ILE A 81 -15.40 6.55 13.55
CA ILE A 81 -16.35 7.10 12.58
C ILE A 81 -15.55 7.66 11.41
N VAL A 82 -15.95 7.29 10.19
CA VAL A 82 -15.38 7.78 8.95
C VAL A 82 -16.48 8.46 8.13
N GLU A 83 -16.26 9.71 7.78
CA GLU A 83 -17.11 10.52 6.94
C GLU A 83 -16.47 10.69 5.57
N VAL A 84 -17.19 10.30 4.52
CA VAL A 84 -16.77 10.44 3.13
C VAL A 84 -17.71 11.41 2.44
N THR A 85 -17.17 12.57 2.06
CA THR A 85 -17.90 13.61 1.34
C THR A 85 -17.68 13.47 -0.16
N PHE A 86 -18.75 13.64 -0.94
CA PHE A 86 -18.77 13.53 -2.38
C PHE A 86 -19.18 14.86 -3.03
N SER A 87 -18.59 15.14 -4.18
CA SER A 87 -19.04 16.20 -5.09
C SER A 87 -20.37 15.85 -5.76
N LYS A 88 -20.97 16.84 -6.45
CA LYS A 88 -22.15 16.63 -7.31
C LYS A 88 -21.88 15.61 -8.42
N GLN A 89 -20.63 15.47 -8.86
CA GLN A 89 -20.17 14.47 -9.83
C GLN A 89 -19.95 13.08 -9.21
N ARG A 90 -20.39 12.85 -7.96
CA ARG A 90 -20.29 11.57 -7.24
C ARG A 90 -18.85 11.08 -7.04
N GLN A 91 -17.92 12.02 -6.90
CA GLN A 91 -16.51 11.76 -6.63
C GLN A 91 -16.15 12.21 -5.22
N VAL A 92 -15.25 11.49 -4.54
CA VAL A 92 -14.76 11.85 -3.21
C VAL A 92 -14.06 13.19 -3.26
N THR A 93 -14.47 14.09 -2.37
CA THR A 93 -13.82 15.40 -2.16
C THR A 93 -13.07 15.43 -0.84
N GLN A 94 -13.55 14.71 0.17
CA GLN A 94 -12.98 14.72 1.51
C GLN A 94 -13.26 13.41 2.22
N VAL A 95 -12.30 12.97 3.02
CA VAL A 95 -12.44 11.86 3.97
C VAL A 95 -11.98 12.35 5.32
N VAL A 96 -12.81 12.20 6.34
CA VAL A 96 -12.50 12.57 7.72
C VAL A 96 -12.72 11.35 8.59
N ASN A 97 -11.78 11.06 9.48
CA ASN A 97 -11.94 10.01 10.49
C ASN A 97 -11.78 10.59 11.90
N TYR A 98 -12.60 10.12 12.83
CA TYR A 98 -12.51 10.50 14.23
C TYR A 98 -13.05 9.38 15.12
N LYS A 99 -12.61 9.35 16.38
CA LYS A 99 -13.05 8.35 17.36
C LYS A 99 -14.03 8.99 18.34
N LYS A 100 -15.25 8.48 18.40
CA LYS A 100 -16.26 8.96 19.33
C LYS A 100 -15.85 8.57 20.75
N LYS A 101 -15.62 9.57 21.62
CA LYS A 101 -15.35 9.29 23.05
C LYS A 101 -16.63 8.80 23.73
N PRO A 102 -16.56 7.78 24.60
CA PRO A 102 -17.71 7.39 25.42
C PRO A 102 -18.11 8.58 26.30
N LYS A 103 -19.41 8.90 26.34
CA LYS A 103 -19.94 9.82 27.35
C LYS A 103 -19.84 9.11 28.71
N LYS A 104 -19.13 9.73 29.65
CA LYS A 104 -19.12 9.31 31.06
C LYS A 104 -20.48 9.56 31.69
#